data_AF-A0AA95LWT7-F1
#
_entry.id   AF-A0AA95LWT7-F1
#
_cell.length_a   1.000
_cell.length_b   1.000
_cell.length_c   1.000
_cell.angle_alpha   90.00
_cell.angle_beta   90.00
_cell.angle_gamma   90.00
#
_symmetry.space_group_name_H-M   'P 1'
#
loop_
_entity.id
_entity.type
_entity.pdbx_description
1 polymer ?
#
loop_
_entity_poly.entity_id
_entity_poly.type
_entity_poly.pdbx_seq_one_letter_code
_entity_poly.pdbx_strand_id
1 'polypeptide(L)' 'MSYIVISLIVLMLGILVKRYIPVLNVAYISLEQVREMESVVVDVRNYTESHSDNTSRIMCIPYAYLKRYYYEQ' A
#
# COMPACT_ATOMS: atom_id res chain seq x y z
N MET A 1 -1.23 -20.53 32.70
CA MET A 1 -0.31 -19.39 32.52
C MET A 1 0.45 -19.46 31.21
N SER A 2 1.12 -20.57 30.89
CA SER A 2 1.80 -20.78 29.58
C SER A 2 0.91 -20.53 28.36
N TYR A 3 -0.34 -21.03 28.35
CA TYR A 3 -1.27 -20.84 27.23
C TYR A 3 -1.61 -19.37 26.93
N ILE A 4 -1.75 -18.55 27.96
CA ILE A 4 -2.04 -17.12 27.81
C ILE A 4 -0.84 -16.41 27.18
N VAL A 5 0.37 -16.74 27.65
CA VAL A 5 1.62 -16.19 27.11
C VAL A 5 1.81 -16.58 25.64
N ILE A 6 1.56 -17.86 25.29
CA ILE A 6 1.63 -18.33 23.91
C ILE A 6 0.63 -17.59 23.02
N SER A 7 -0.61 -17.41 23.48
CA SER A 7 -1.64 -16.68 22.74
C SER A 7 -1.25 -15.22 22.48
N LEU A 8 -0.68 -14.54 23.48
CA LEU A 8 -0.19 -13.17 23.32
C LEU A 8 0.96 -13.07 22.32
N ILE A 9 1.88 -14.03 22.32
CA ILE A 9 2.99 -14.07 21.35
C ILE A 9 2.44 -14.25 19.93
N VAL A 10 1.50 -15.16 19.72
CA VAL A 10 0.86 -15.39 18.41
C VAL A 10 0.16 -14.12 17.92
N LEU A 11 -0.56 -13.42 18.80
CA LEU A 11 -1.23 -12.16 18.46
C LEU A 11 -0.21 -11.08 18.04
N MET A 12 0.87 -10.94 18.80
CA MET A 12 1.96 -9.99 18.50
C MET A 12 2.61 -10.30 17.15
N LEU A 13 2.92 -11.57 16.88
CA LEU A 13 3.47 -12.00 15.60
C LEU A 13 2.50 -11.68 14.46
N GLY A 14 1.19 -11.93 14.64
CA GLY A 14 0.16 -11.60 13.67
C GLY A 14 0.16 -10.12 13.27
N ILE A 15 0.31 -9.21 14.25
CA ILE A 15 0.39 -7.76 14.01
C ILE A 15 1.68 -7.41 13.25
N LEU A 16 2.81 -8.02 13.62
CA LEU A 16 4.11 -7.77 12.97
C LEU A 16 4.13 -8.26 11.52
N VAL A 17 3.58 -9.44 11.23
CA VAL A 17 3.57 -10.00 9.88
C VAL A 17 2.50 -9.37 8.98
N LYS A 18 1.47 -8.73 9.54
CA LYS A 18 0.37 -8.11 8.77
C LYS A 18 0.87 -7.16 7.68
N ARG A 19 1.97 -6.44 7.90
CA ARG A 19 2.55 -5.52 6.92
C ARG A 19 3.19 -6.22 5.71
N TYR A 20 3.56 -7.49 5.86
CA TYR A 20 4.26 -8.28 4.86
C TYR A 20 3.35 -9.25 4.11
N ILE A 21 2.13 -9.47 4.60
CA ILE A 21 1.13 -10.29 3.92
C ILE A 21 0.46 -9.41 2.86
N PRO A 22 0.50 -9.81 1.57
CA PRO A 22 -0.16 -9.05 0.51
C PRO A 22 -1.67 -8.99 0.76
N VAL A 23 -2.29 -7.91 0.29
CA VAL A 23 -3.75 -7.78 0.35
C VAL A 23 -4.36 -8.90 -0.48
N LEU A 24 -5.29 -9.65 0.13
CA LEU A 24 -5.95 -10.77 -0.53
C LEU A 24 -6.61 -10.31 -1.84
N ASN A 25 -6.42 -11.07 -2.92
CA ASN A 25 -6.92 -10.78 -4.27
C ASN A 25 -6.32 -9.54 -4.96
N VAL A 26 -5.20 -9.02 -4.47
CA VAL A 26 -4.44 -7.98 -5.18
C VAL A 26 -3.26 -8.62 -5.88
N ALA A 27 -3.14 -8.39 -7.20
CA ALA A 27 -2.02 -8.86 -7.97
C ALA A 27 -0.72 -8.18 -7.52
N TYR A 28 0.34 -8.95 -7.36
CA TYR A 28 1.68 -8.41 -7.17
C TYR A 28 2.22 -7.92 -8.52
N ILE A 29 2.85 -6.74 -8.51
CA ILE A 29 3.56 -6.18 -9.67
C ILE A 29 4.96 -5.75 -9.23
N SER A 30 5.99 -6.15 -10.00
CA SER A 30 7.37 -5.75 -9.72
C SER A 30 7.67 -4.34 -10.24
N LEU A 31 8.74 -3.72 -9.73
CA LEU A 31 9.15 -2.40 -10.21
C LEU A 31 9.57 -2.42 -11.68
N GLU A 32 10.18 -3.51 -12.14
CA GLU A 32 10.54 -3.72 -13.54
C GLU A 32 9.29 -3.74 -14.43
N GLN A 33 8.26 -4.49 -14.02
CA GLN A 33 6.98 -4.52 -14.74
C GLN A 33 6.32 -3.14 -14.79
N VAL A 34 6.33 -2.39 -13.69
CA VAL A 34 5.80 -1.01 -13.64
C VAL A 34 6.54 -0.08 -14.61
N ARG A 35 7.86 -0.24 -14.75
CA ARG A 35 8.70 0.57 -15.66
C ARG A 35 8.33 0.33 -17.12
N GLU A 36 8.05 -0.91 -17.51
CA GLU A 36 7.71 -1.30 -18.89
C GLU A 36 6.26 -1.00 -19.28
N MET A 37 5.35 -0.86 -18.31
CA MET A 37 3.95 -0.51 -18.58
C MET A 37 3.79 0.94 -19.09
N GLU A 38 2.79 1.20 -19.92
CA GLU A 38 2.38 2.57 -20.29
C GLU A 38 1.38 3.19 -19.29
N SER A 39 1.02 2.48 -18.23
CA SER A 39 0.06 2.95 -17.23
C SER A 39 0.62 4.06 -16.34
N VAL A 40 -0.29 4.88 -15.82
CA VAL A 40 -0.04 5.84 -14.75
C VAL A 40 0.03 5.11 -13.40
N VAL A 41 1.02 5.45 -12.59
CA VAL A 41 1.16 4.96 -11.21
C VAL A 41 0.47 5.95 -10.28
N VAL A 42 -0.48 5.48 -9.47
CA VAL A 42 -1.15 6.31 -8.47
C VAL A 42 -0.52 6.05 -7.10
N ASP A 43 0.17 7.05 -6.56
CA ASP A 43 0.67 7.02 -5.19
C ASP A 43 -0.45 7.45 -4.22
N VAL A 44 -0.89 6.53 -3.38
CA VAL A 44 -2.00 6.74 -2.43
C VAL A 44 -1.56 7.15 -1.02
N ARG A 45 -0.26 7.42 -0.82
CA ARG A 45 0.26 7.91 0.46
C ARG A 45 -0.15 9.36 0.72
N ASN A 46 -0.04 9.80 1.97
CA ASN A 46 -0.22 11.21 2.33
C ASN A 46 0.77 12.08 1.57
N TYR A 47 0.38 13.32 1.25
CA TYR A 47 1.25 14.27 0.54
C TYR A 47 2.57 14.53 1.25
N THR A 48 2.61 14.47 2.58
CA THR A 48 3.82 14.64 3.39
C THR A 48 4.78 13.45 3.32
N GLU A 49 4.28 12.27 2.95
CA GLU A 49 5.05 11.03 2.85
C GLU A 49 5.39 10.68 1.39
N SER A 50 4.55 11.14 0.46
CA SER A 50 4.80 10.95 -0.96
C SER A 50 6.11 11.64 -1.33
N HIS A 51 7.01 10.87 -1.91
CA HIS A 51 8.12 11.47 -2.63
C HIS A 51 7.51 12.03 -3.91
N SER A 52 7.44 13.36 -4.02
CA SER A 52 7.11 14.07 -5.24
C SER A 52 8.22 13.85 -6.26
N ASP A 53 8.37 12.61 -6.69
CA ASP A 53 9.28 12.27 -7.77
C ASP A 53 8.63 12.85 -9.02
N ASN A 54 9.26 13.85 -9.62
CA ASN A 54 8.74 14.64 -10.76
C ASN A 54 8.64 13.81 -12.06
N THR A 55 8.53 12.50 -11.96
CA THR A 55 8.30 11.62 -13.08
C THR A 55 6.85 11.81 -13.54
N SER A 56 6.67 12.22 -14.80
CA SER A 56 5.35 12.53 -15.40
C SER A 56 4.32 11.39 -15.34
N ARG A 57 4.74 10.18 -14.99
CA ARG A 57 3.90 8.97 -14.89
C ARG A 57 3.38 8.67 -13.49
N ILE A 58 3.78 9.43 -12.46
CA ILE A 58 3.32 9.21 -11.07
C ILE A 58 2.35 10.32 -10.69
N MET A 59 1.13 9.93 -10.28
CA MET A 59 0.11 10.84 -9.77
C MET A 59 -0.08 10.59 -8.27
N CYS A 60 0.15 11.62 -7.44
CA CYS A 60 -0.11 11.52 -6.01
C CYS A 60 -1.58 11.86 -5.69
N ILE A 61 -2.35 10.86 -5.29
CA ILE A 61 -3.73 11.02 -4.79
C ILE A 61 -3.84 10.26 -3.47
N PRO A 62 -3.68 10.92 -2.31
CA PRO A 62 -3.75 10.23 -1.03
C PRO A 62 -5.06 9.47 -0.89
N TYR A 63 -5.00 8.32 -0.22
CA TYR A 63 -6.15 7.41 -0.08
C TYR A 63 -7.43 8.12 0.40
N ALA A 64 -7.29 9.08 1.32
CA ALA A 64 -8.40 9.89 1.83
C ALA A 64 -9.16 10.68 0.75
N TYR A 65 -8.49 11.04 -0.35
CA TYR A 65 -9.05 11.80 -1.45
C TYR A 65 -9.41 10.94 -2.67
N LEU A 66 -8.99 9.67 -2.71
CA LEU A 66 -9.15 8.81 -3.89
C LEU A 66 -10.61 8.69 -4.34
N LYS A 67 -11.54 8.48 -3.38
CA LYS A 67 -12.97 8.40 -3.67
C LYS A 67 -13.51 9.69 -4.28
N ARG A 68 -13.07 10.84 -3.76
CA ARG A 68 -13.52 12.16 -4.24
C ARG A 68 -13.06 12.40 -5.67
N TYR A 69 -11.78 12.15 -5.96
CA TYR A 69 -11.22 12.25 -7.31
C TYR A 69 -11.94 11.35 -8.32
N TYR A 70 -12.37 10.16 -7.91
CA TYR A 70 -13.09 9.24 -8.80
C TYR A 70 -14.46 9.76 -9.25
N TYR A 71 -15.14 10.57 -8.44
CA TYR A 71 -16.48 11.10 -8.76
C TYR A 71 -16.44 12.51 -9.37
N GLU A 72 -15.34 13.24 -9.23
CA GLU A 72 -15.19 14.62 -9.72
C GLU A 72 -14.57 14.70 -11.13
N GLN A 73 -14.24 13.56 -11.75
CA GLN A 73 -13.85 13.45 -13.17
C GLN A 73 -14.98 12.91 -14.03
#